data_AF-A0A7S0C7U0-F1
#
_entry.id   AF-A0A7S0C7U0-F1
#
_cell.length_a   1.000
_cell.length_b   1.000
_cell.length_c   1.000
_cell.angle_alpha   90.00
_cell.angle_beta   90.00
_cell.angle_gamma   90.00
#
_symmetry.space_group_name_H-M   'P 1'
#
loop_
_entity.id
_entity.type
_entity.pdbx_description
1 polymer ?
#
loop_
_entity_poly.entity_id
_entity_poly.type
_entity_poly.pdbx_seq_one_letter_code
_entity_poly.pdbx_strand_id
1 'polypeptide(L)'
;LTLSLFSFLAIRNDFKEKILRKFEFWLHAFVYIMPLAMACIAVKQGFINPAINNCFLATVPLGCMRNDSIECLHKYTGFGRWVQVYRAYLCFTLIVALSLTISLYFSVKRKEEKNKRLRGKNKRRENARKFKSRIIATQAGLYFGAF
;
A
#
# COMPACT_ATOMS: atom_id res chain seq x y z
N LEU A 1 0.16 2.65 -4.64
CA LEU A 1 1.20 3.06 -3.66
C LEU A 1 0.62 3.83 -2.46
N THR A 2 -0.11 4.92 -2.66
CA THR A 2 -0.65 5.74 -1.55
C THR A 2 -1.54 4.98 -0.59
N LEU A 3 -2.50 4.20 -1.10
CA LEU A 3 -3.35 3.35 -0.26
C LEU A 3 -2.53 2.35 0.56
N SER A 4 -1.57 1.64 -0.07
CA SER A 4 -0.70 0.69 0.63
C SER A 4 0.14 1.37 1.72
N LEU A 5 0.67 2.56 1.44
CA LEU A 5 1.46 3.34 2.40
C LEU A 5 0.60 3.88 3.55
N PHE A 6 -0.60 4.39 3.24
CA PHE A 6 -1.56 4.86 4.23
C PHE A 6 -2.00 3.73 5.17
N SER A 7 -2.41 2.59 4.62
CA SER A 7 -2.79 1.40 5.39
C SER A 7 -1.65 0.89 6.28
N PHE A 8 -0.41 0.89 5.77
CA PHE A 8 0.77 0.52 6.55
C PHE A 8 1.01 1.50 7.72
N LEU A 9 0.95 2.80 7.47
CA LEU A 9 1.08 3.82 8.50
C LEU A 9 -0.03 3.74 9.54
N ALA A 10 -1.26 3.45 9.13
CA ALA A 10 -2.40 3.28 10.03
C ALA A 10 -2.19 2.11 10.99
N ILE A 11 -1.82 0.94 10.48
CA ILE A 11 -1.60 -0.25 11.31
C ILE A 11 -0.37 -0.12 12.21
N ARG A 12 0.68 0.55 11.74
CA ARG A 12 1.91 0.79 12.52
C ARG A 12 1.69 1.78 13.66
N ASN A 13 0.85 2.80 13.45
CA ASN A 13 0.56 3.83 14.45
C ASN A 13 -0.73 3.56 15.24
N ASP A 14 -1.25 2.33 15.20
CA ASP A 14 -2.50 1.93 15.86
C ASP A 14 -3.66 2.93 15.59
N PHE A 15 -3.79 3.35 14.33
CA PHE A 15 -4.85 4.23 13.84
C PHE A 15 -4.93 5.61 14.53
N LYS A 16 -3.80 6.12 15.06
CA LYS A 16 -3.73 7.48 15.60
C LYS A 16 -4.03 8.55 14.54
N GLU A 17 -5.25 9.09 14.58
CA GLU A 17 -5.80 10.03 13.61
C GLU A 17 -4.95 11.28 13.41
N LYS A 18 -4.43 11.89 14.49
CA LYS A 18 -3.57 13.09 14.42
C LYS A 18 -2.33 12.90 13.54
N ILE A 19 -1.76 11.70 13.54
CA ILE A 19 -0.59 11.37 12.72
C ILE A 19 -1.05 11.11 11.28
N LEU A 20 -2.10 10.32 11.10
CA LEU A 20 -2.63 9.98 9.78
C LEU A 20 -3.06 11.20 8.97
N ARG A 21 -3.76 12.15 9.59
CA ARG A 21 -4.23 13.36 8.93
C ARG A 21 -3.08 14.24 8.42
N LYS A 22 -1.95 14.27 9.14
CA LYS A 22 -0.74 14.98 8.67
C LYS A 22 -0.17 14.32 7.42
N PHE A 23 -0.08 12.99 7.39
CA PHE A 23 0.48 12.26 6.25
C PHE A 23 -0.45 12.22 5.04
N GLU A 24 -1.75 12.13 5.26
CA GLU A 24 -2.77 12.10 4.21
C GLU A 24 -2.64 13.28 3.25
N PHE A 25 -2.54 14.50 3.77
CA PHE A 25 -2.35 15.70 2.96
C PHE A 25 -1.13 15.59 2.03
N TRP A 26 0.02 15.16 2.57
CA TRP A 26 1.24 14.99 1.78
C TRP A 26 1.12 13.88 0.73
N LEU A 27 0.45 12.78 1.06
CA LEU A 27 0.23 11.67 0.12
C LEU A 27 -0.66 12.11 -1.05
N HIS A 28 -1.74 12.84 -0.79
CA HIS A 28 -2.59 13.38 -1.84
C HIS A 28 -1.85 14.40 -2.69
N ALA A 29 -1.15 15.36 -2.07
CA ALA A 29 -0.35 16.34 -2.78
C ALA A 29 0.66 15.67 -3.72
N PHE A 30 1.38 14.65 -3.26
CA PHE A 30 2.32 13.90 -4.08
C PHE A 30 1.68 13.22 -5.30
N VAL A 31 0.50 12.60 -5.12
CA VAL A 31 -0.22 11.91 -6.21
C VAL A 31 -0.69 12.87 -7.29
N TYR A 32 -0.97 14.13 -6.97
CA TYR A 32 -1.38 15.11 -7.96
C TYR A 32 -0.17 15.82 -8.59
N ILE A 33 0.79 16.23 -7.77
CA ILE A 33 1.94 17.03 -8.23
C ILE A 33 2.84 16.22 -9.17
N MET A 34 3.10 14.94 -8.87
CA MET A 34 4.03 14.14 -9.69
C MET A 34 3.53 13.88 -11.12
N PRO A 35 2.30 13.38 -11.35
CA PRO A 35 1.77 13.22 -12.71
C PRO A 35 1.66 14.56 -13.45
N LEU A 36 1.28 15.63 -12.76
CA LEU A 36 1.22 16.96 -13.35
C LEU A 36 2.60 17.42 -13.82
N ALA A 37 3.64 17.29 -12.99
CA ALA A 37 5.01 17.64 -13.35
C ALA A 37 5.50 16.81 -14.55
N MET A 38 5.23 15.50 -14.57
CA MET A 38 5.58 14.63 -15.70
C MET A 38 4.86 15.04 -16.98
N ALA A 39 3.58 15.40 -16.90
CA ALA A 39 2.80 15.89 -18.04
C ALA A 39 3.34 17.23 -18.56
N CYS A 40 3.65 18.19 -17.69
CA CYS A 40 4.26 19.46 -18.07
C CYS A 40 5.61 19.26 -18.76
N ILE A 41 6.44 18.33 -18.27
CA ILE A 41 7.72 17.98 -18.90
C ILE A 41 7.48 17.38 -20.29
N ALA A 42 6.53 16.45 -20.41
CA ALA A 42 6.19 15.83 -21.69
C ALA A 42 5.71 16.85 -22.74
N VAL A 43 4.87 17.80 -22.33
CA VAL A 43 4.41 18.90 -23.20
C VAL A 43 5.57 19.81 -23.59
N LYS A 44 6.40 20.25 -22.62
CA LYS A 44 7.55 21.11 -22.89
C LYS A 44 8.56 20.47 -23.85
N GLN A 45 8.71 19.15 -23.79
CA GLN A 45 9.62 18.38 -24.63
C GLN A 45 9.00 17.95 -25.97
N GLY A 46 7.73 18.31 -26.24
CA GLY A 46 7.06 17.94 -27.49
C GLY A 46 6.78 16.44 -27.63
N PHE A 47 6.70 15.71 -26.53
CA PHE A 47 6.45 14.25 -26.54
C PHE A 47 5.00 13.88 -26.81
N ILE A 48 4.09 14.87 -26.84
CA ILE A 48 2.67 14.68 -27.09
C ILE A 48 2.42 14.83 -28.58
N ASN A 49 2.05 13.73 -29.23
CA ASN A 49 1.82 13.64 -30.67
C ASN A 49 0.42 13.06 -30.95
N PRO A 50 -0.18 13.34 -32.12
CA PRO A 50 -1.46 12.76 -32.49
C PRO A 50 -1.36 11.23 -32.62
N ALA A 51 -2.20 10.53 -31.87
CA ALA A 51 -2.46 9.10 -31.94
C ALA A 51 -3.84 8.84 -32.58
N ILE A 52 -4.26 7.56 -32.69
CA ILE A 52 -5.39 7.14 -33.54
C ILE A 52 -6.66 7.95 -33.27
N ASN A 53 -7.00 8.18 -31.99
CA ASN A 53 -8.21 8.89 -31.59
C ASN A 53 -7.96 10.08 -30.64
N ASN A 54 -6.71 10.32 -30.21
CA ASN A 54 -6.37 11.30 -29.17
C ASN A 54 -4.90 11.73 -29.31
N CYS A 55 -4.47 12.79 -28.61
CA CYS A 55 -3.05 13.07 -28.43
C CYS A 55 -2.47 12.14 -27.35
N PHE A 56 -1.32 11.53 -27.61
CA PHE A 56 -0.66 10.64 -26.66
C PHE A 56 0.87 10.78 -26.70
N LEU A 57 1.55 10.15 -25.75
CA LEU A 57 3.00 10.07 -25.72
C LEU A 57 3.52 9.22 -26.89
N ALA A 58 4.17 9.85 -27.85
CA ALA A 58 4.83 9.17 -28.97
C ALA A 58 6.08 9.92 -29.43
N THR A 59 7.04 9.21 -30.02
CA THR A 59 8.24 9.81 -30.62
C THR A 59 7.94 10.62 -31.88
N VAL A 60 6.96 10.14 -32.66
CA VAL A 60 6.58 10.69 -33.96
C VAL A 60 5.07 10.57 -34.15
N PRO A 61 4.44 11.45 -34.95
CA PRO A 61 3.03 11.33 -35.32
C PRO A 61 2.73 10.01 -36.04
N LEU A 62 1.52 9.50 -35.92
CA LEU A 62 1.04 8.40 -36.76
C LEU A 62 1.07 8.82 -38.25
N GLY A 63 1.62 7.96 -39.11
CA GLY A 63 1.74 8.20 -40.55
C GLY A 63 3.11 8.72 -40.99
N CYS A 64 3.94 9.23 -40.07
CA CYS A 64 5.28 9.74 -40.40
C CYS A 64 6.25 8.68 -40.93
N MET A 65 6.10 7.42 -40.50
CA MET A 65 7.00 6.33 -40.92
C MET A 65 6.59 5.67 -42.25
N ARG A 66 5.55 6.17 -42.93
CA ARG A 66 4.98 5.56 -44.14
C ARG A 66 5.12 6.40 -45.41
N ASN A 67 5.66 7.61 -45.34
CA ASN A 67 5.72 8.50 -46.50
C ASN A 67 7.02 9.31 -46.53
N ASP A 68 7.94 8.94 -47.42
CA ASP A 68 9.25 9.59 -47.58
C ASP A 68 9.17 11.02 -48.14
N SER A 69 7.99 11.42 -48.64
CA SER A 69 7.74 12.78 -49.14
C SER A 69 7.41 13.80 -48.05
N ILE A 70 7.12 13.34 -46.82
CA ILE A 70 6.86 14.22 -45.68
C ILE A 70 8.14 14.28 -44.84
N GLU A 71 8.77 15.44 -44.79
CA GLU A 71 9.92 15.69 -43.94
C GLU A 71 9.48 15.67 -42.48
N CYS A 72 9.43 14.47 -41.90
CA CYS A 72 9.17 14.28 -40.49
C CYS A 72 10.33 14.89 -39.73
N LEU A 73 10.07 15.99 -39.00
CA LEU A 73 10.99 16.59 -38.04
C LEU A 73 11.36 15.57 -36.96
N HIS A 74 12.27 14.68 -37.31
CA HIS A 74 12.92 13.74 -36.44
C HIS A 74 13.95 14.54 -35.65
N LYS A 75 13.71 14.68 -34.34
CA LYS A 75 14.73 14.55 -33.26
C LYS A 75 14.24 15.21 -31.98
N TYR A 76 13.24 14.61 -31.33
CA TYR A 76 13.13 14.82 -29.88
C TYR A 76 14.15 13.93 -29.18
N THR A 77 15.38 14.44 -29.07
CA THR A 77 16.47 13.79 -28.36
C THR A 77 16.07 13.61 -26.90
N GLY A 78 15.80 12.37 -26.48
CA GLY A 78 15.51 12.06 -25.08
C GLY A 78 14.18 11.37 -24.79
N PHE A 79 13.28 11.20 -25.77
CA PHE A 79 12.02 10.47 -25.55
C PHE A 79 12.27 9.05 -25.02
N GLY A 80 13.21 8.31 -25.62
CA GLY A 80 13.55 6.96 -25.16
C GLY A 80 14.03 6.93 -23.70
N ARG A 81 14.87 7.89 -23.30
CA ARG A 81 15.34 8.02 -21.92
C ARG A 81 14.20 8.40 -20.97
N TRP A 82 13.32 9.31 -21.38
CA TRP A 82 12.14 9.70 -20.61
C TRP A 82 11.20 8.50 -20.38
N VAL A 83 10.92 7.70 -21.42
CA VAL A 83 10.11 6.48 -21.31
C VAL A 83 10.76 5.46 -20.38
N GLN A 84 12.08 5.29 -20.44
CA GLN A 84 12.80 4.41 -19.51
C GLN A 84 12.68 4.88 -18.06
N VAL A 85 12.87 6.18 -17.80
CA VAL A 85 12.70 6.78 -16.46
C VAL A 85 11.26 6.60 -15.97
N TYR A 86 10.27 6.86 -16.83
CA TYR A 86 8.86 6.69 -16.49
C TYR A 86 8.51 5.22 -16.18
N ARG A 87 9.00 4.27 -16.99
CA ARG A 87 8.84 2.83 -16.72
C ARG A 87 9.51 2.43 -15.41
N ALA A 88 10.75 2.88 -15.16
CA ALA A 88 11.47 2.60 -13.93
C ALA A 88 10.71 3.13 -12.71
N TYR A 89 10.16 4.35 -12.81
CA TYR A 89 9.29 4.93 -11.78
C TYR A 89 8.05 4.06 -11.52
N LEU A 90 7.32 3.65 -12.57
CA LEU A 90 6.16 2.78 -12.42
C LEU A 90 6.52 1.45 -11.75
N CYS A 91 7.56 0.77 -12.23
CA CYS A 91 8.05 -0.48 -11.64
C CYS A 91 8.42 -0.28 -10.17
N PHE A 92 9.15 0.79 -9.85
CA PHE A 92 9.51 1.12 -8.47
C PHE A 92 8.27 1.29 -7.59
N THR A 93 7.28 2.08 -8.03
CA THR A 93 6.04 2.29 -7.24
C THR A 93 5.26 0.99 -7.01
N LEU A 94 5.27 0.06 -7.97
CA LEU A 94 4.62 -1.25 -7.85
C LEU A 94 5.38 -2.14 -6.86
N ILE A 95 6.70 -2.23 -6.96
CA ILE A 95 7.54 -3.01 -6.04
C ILE A 95 7.37 -2.50 -4.61
N VAL A 96 7.39 -1.19 -4.40
CA VAL A 96 7.16 -0.59 -3.08
C VAL A 96 5.75 -0.90 -2.57
N ALA A 97 4.71 -0.78 -3.41
CA ALA A 97 3.34 -1.10 -3.01
C ALA A 97 3.18 -2.58 -2.61
N LEU A 98 3.77 -3.51 -3.37
CA LEU A 98 3.74 -4.94 -3.07
C LEU A 98 4.48 -5.26 -1.78
N SER A 99 5.70 -4.74 -1.61
CA SER A 99 6.49 -4.97 -0.39
C SER A 99 5.79 -4.44 0.87
N LEU A 100 5.16 -3.26 0.81
CA LEU A 100 4.35 -2.72 1.90
C LEU A 100 3.16 -3.62 2.22
N THR A 101 2.45 -4.11 1.21
CA THR A 101 1.28 -4.98 1.38
C THR A 101 1.66 -6.33 1.99
N ILE A 102 2.77 -6.92 1.54
CA ILE A 102 3.34 -8.15 2.10
C ILE A 102 3.75 -7.93 3.57
N SER A 103 4.44 -6.83 3.85
CA SER A 103 4.86 -6.46 5.21
C SER A 103 3.65 -6.26 6.14
N LEU A 104 2.60 -5.62 5.64
CA LEU A 104 1.34 -5.42 6.33
C LEU A 104 0.67 -6.76 6.65
N TYR A 105 0.57 -7.67 5.67
CA TYR A 105 0.04 -9.02 5.86
C TYR A 105 0.77 -9.76 6.99
N PHE A 106 2.11 -9.79 6.95
CA PHE A 106 2.89 -10.44 8.01
C PHE A 106 2.72 -9.76 9.37
N SER A 107 2.63 -8.43 9.41
CA SER A 107 2.42 -7.67 10.65
C SER A 107 1.07 -7.99 11.29
N VAL A 108 0.01 -8.04 10.49
CA VAL A 108 -1.33 -8.42 10.94
C VAL A 108 -1.35 -9.87 11.41
N LYS A 109 -0.80 -10.80 10.61
CA LYS A 109 -0.72 -12.23 10.98
C LYS A 109 0.00 -12.45 12.31
N ARG A 110 1.12 -11.77 12.55
CA ARG A 110 1.83 -11.81 13.84
C ARG A 110 0.99 -11.27 15.01
N LYS A 111 0.27 -10.16 14.80
CA LYS A 111 -0.66 -9.61 15.81
C LYS A 111 -1.79 -10.61 16.12
N GLU A 112 -2.38 -11.24 15.11
CA GLU A 112 -3.42 -12.25 15.29
C GLU A 112 -2.93 -13.49 16.05
N GLU A 113 -1.78 -14.04 15.69
CA GLU A 113 -1.19 -15.19 16.38
C GLU A 113 -0.89 -14.89 17.85
N LYS A 114 -0.36 -13.70 18.15
CA LYS A 114 -0.14 -13.25 19.53
C LYS A 114 -1.46 -13.16 20.30
N ASN A 115 -2.51 -12.62 19.68
CA ASN A 115 -3.84 -12.53 20.29
C ASN A 115 -4.47 -13.91 20.53
N LYS A 116 -4.33 -14.86 19.60
CA LYS A 116 -4.77 -16.25 19.78
C LYS A 116 -4.08 -16.91 20.97
N ARG A 117 -2.76 -16.74 21.11
CA ARG A 117 -1.98 -17.26 22.26
C ARG A 117 -2.43 -16.65 23.59
N LEU A 118 -2.67 -15.34 23.63
CA LEU A 118 -3.17 -14.64 24.83
C LEU A 118 -4.57 -15.13 25.23
N ARG A 119 -5.49 -15.26 24.26
CA ARG A 119 -6.83 -15.84 24.50
C ARG A 119 -6.74 -17.27 25.03
N GLY A 120 -5.86 -18.10 24.48
CA GLY A 120 -5.62 -19.47 24.96
C GLY A 120 -5.13 -19.51 26.42
N LYS A 121 -4.18 -18.65 26.78
CA LYS A 121 -3.70 -18.52 28.17
C LYS A 121 -4.81 -18.05 29.13
N ASN A 122 -5.63 -17.09 28.71
CA ASN A 122 -6.76 -16.61 29.53
C ASN A 122 -7.81 -17.71 29.74
N LYS A 123 -8.17 -18.47 28.69
CA LYS A 123 -9.11 -19.59 28.79
C LYS A 123 -8.59 -20.69 29.73
N ARG A 124 -7.29 -21.00 29.69
CA ARG A 124 -6.66 -21.94 30.64
C ARG A 124 -6.72 -21.44 32.08
N ARG A 125 -6.42 -20.15 32.32
CA ARG A 125 -6.51 -19.54 33.66
C ARG A 125 -7.93 -19.57 34.21
N GLU A 126 -8.92 -19.30 33.37
CA GLU A 126 -10.34 -19.34 33.75
C GLU A 126 -10.79 -20.76 34.11
N ASN A 127 -10.41 -21.76 33.31
CA ASN A 127 -10.70 -23.16 33.60
C ASN A 127 -10.05 -23.62 34.91
N ALA A 128 -8.80 -23.21 35.17
CA ALA A 128 -8.11 -23.52 36.44
C ALA A 128 -8.81 -22.86 37.65
N ARG A 129 -9.30 -21.62 37.52
CA ARG A 129 -10.10 -20.95 38.56
C ARG A 129 -11.40 -21.69 38.85
N LYS A 130 -12.14 -22.09 37.80
CA LYS A 130 -13.39 -22.88 37.92
C LYS A 130 -13.15 -24.25 38.57
N PHE A 131 -12.04 -24.91 38.26
CA PHE A 131 -11.67 -26.16 38.91
C PHE A 131 -11.36 -25.97 40.40
N LYS A 132 -10.56 -24.96 40.75
CA LYS A 132 -10.25 -24.64 42.15
C LYS A 132 -11.51 -24.27 42.94
N SER A 133 -12.43 -23.48 42.36
CA SER A 133 -13.68 -23.13 43.04
C SER A 133 -14.58 -24.34 43.29
N ARG A 134 -14.62 -25.31 42.38
CA ARG A 134 -15.34 -26.58 42.59
C ARG A 134 -14.76 -27.37 43.75
N ILE A 135 -13.44 -27.52 43.83
CA ILE A 135 -12.78 -28.22 44.94
C ILE A 135 -13.12 -27.56 46.28
N ILE A 136 -13.03 -26.23 46.35
CA ILE A 136 -13.35 -25.49 47.58
C ILE A 136 -14.83 -25.67 47.96
N ALA A 137 -15.75 -25.63 46.99
CA ALA A 137 -17.17 -25.86 47.26
C ALA A 137 -17.45 -27.29 47.77
N THR A 138 -16.79 -28.31 47.20
CA THR A 138 -16.92 -29.70 47.66
C THR A 138 -16.36 -29.87 49.06
N GLN A 139 -15.19 -29.28 49.36
CA GLN A 139 -14.61 -29.30 50.71
C GLN A 139 -15.55 -28.62 51.71
N ALA A 140 -16.09 -27.44 51.40
CA ALA A 140 -17.03 -26.74 52.26
C ALA A 140 -18.30 -27.58 52.52
N GLY A 141 -18.87 -28.20 51.47
CA GLY A 141 -20.03 -29.08 51.62
C GLY A 141 -19.78 -30.29 52.53
N LEU A 142 -18.60 -30.91 52.43
CA LEU A 142 -18.20 -32.01 53.33
C LEU A 142 -18.07 -31.55 54.78
N TYR A 143 -17.48 -30.37 55.04
CA TYR A 143 -17.40 -29.82 56.39
C TYR A 143 -18.77 -29.48 56.98
N PHE A 144 -19.69 -28.96 56.17
CA PHE A 144 -21.06 -28.66 56.61
C PHE A 144 -21.91 -29.91 56.88
N GLY A 145 -21.69 -31.01 56.15
CA GLY A 145 -22.46 -32.24 56.34
C GLY A 145 -21.91 -33.19 57.42
N ALA A 146 -20.72 -32.93 57.94
CA ALA A 146 -20.10 -33.72 59.01
C ALA A 146 -20.39 -33.18 60.43
N PHE A 147 -21.03 -32.01 60.51
CA PHE A 147 -21.62 -31.43 61.74
C PHE A 147 -23.13 -31.64 61.71
#